data_AF-A0A7W0U6V5-F1
#
_entry.id   AF-A0A7W0U6V5-F1
#
_cell.length_a   1.000
_cell.length_b   1.000
_cell.length_c   1.000
_cell.angle_alpha   90.00
_cell.angle_beta   90.00
_cell.angle_gamma   90.00
#
_symmetry.space_group_name_H-M   'P 1'
#
loop_
_entity.id
_entity.type
_entity.pdbx_description
1 polymer ?
#
loop_
_entity_poly.entity_id
_entity_poly.type
_entity_poly.pdbx_seq_one_letter_code
_entity_poly.pdbx_strand_id
1 'polypeptide(L)'
;GEGRLIAGESPAGRRPPVLPEARQVFEQALREAVARGDAHLGVEHMLLALVSVERGGAAAVLARLEVGRTAVLRSLREVLSRG
;
A
#
# COMPACT_ATOMS: atom_id res chain seq x y z
N GLY A 1 18.86 18.61 8.94
CA GLY A 1 19.57 17.41 8.45
C GLY A 1 18.67 16.72 7.45
N GLU A 2 18.96 16.97 6.18
CA GLU A 2 18.66 16.14 5.00
C GLU A 2 17.22 15.64 4.82
N GLY A 3 16.37 16.56 4.34
CA GLY A 3 15.33 16.19 3.39
C GLY A 3 15.97 15.98 2.02
N ARG A 4 15.95 14.73 1.52
CA ARG A 4 16.21 14.46 0.11
C ARG A 4 15.18 13.50 -0.44
N LEU A 5 14.04 14.07 -0.82
CA LEU A 5 13.19 13.51 -1.85
C LEU A 5 13.41 14.35 -3.10
N ILE A 6 14.10 13.79 -4.09
CA ILE A 6 13.89 14.17 -5.49
C ILE A 6 14.15 12.94 -6.35
N ALA A 7 13.08 12.49 -6.99
CA ALA A 7 13.12 11.59 -8.13
C ALA A 7 13.80 12.26 -9.32
N GLY A 8 14.37 11.46 -10.23
CA GLY A 8 14.61 11.91 -11.60
C GLY A 8 15.99 11.54 -12.16
N GLU A 9 16.14 10.28 -12.55
CA GLU A 9 16.72 9.81 -13.82
C GLU A 9 16.97 8.30 -13.67
N SER A 10 16.12 7.48 -14.29
CA SER A 10 16.51 6.08 -14.52
C SER A 10 17.57 6.10 -15.63
N PRO A 11 18.84 5.80 -15.35
CA PRO A 11 19.83 5.70 -16.39
C PRO A 11 19.44 4.50 -17.26
N ALA A 12 19.15 4.76 -18.53
CA ALA A 12 19.02 3.79 -19.62
C ALA A 12 18.59 2.37 -19.21
N GLY A 13 17.28 2.09 -19.21
CA GLY A 13 16.75 0.72 -19.21
C GLY A 13 16.89 -0.10 -17.92
N ARG A 14 17.53 0.42 -16.86
CA ARG A 14 17.65 -0.33 -15.60
C ARG A 14 16.40 -0.14 -14.75
N ARG A 15 15.64 -1.22 -14.54
CA ARG A 15 14.53 -1.20 -13.58
C ARG A 15 15.09 -0.89 -12.18
N PRO A 16 14.56 0.13 -11.48
CA PRO A 16 15.00 0.42 -10.13
C PRO A 16 14.77 -0.82 -9.25
N PRO A 17 15.65 -1.07 -8.26
CA PRO A 17 15.46 -2.16 -7.33
C PRO A 17 14.13 -1.96 -6.59
N VAL A 18 13.36 -3.04 -6.46
CA VAL A 18 12.14 -3.02 -5.65
C VAL A 18 12.54 -2.85 -4.19
N LEU A 19 12.00 -1.81 -3.54
CA LEU A 19 12.22 -1.60 -2.11
C LEU A 19 11.67 -2.80 -1.32
N PRO A 20 12.38 -3.30 -0.29
CA PRO A 20 11.91 -4.41 0.53
C PRO A 20 10.49 -4.20 1.08
N GLU A 21 10.16 -2.97 1.48
CA GLU A 21 8.85 -2.59 2.01
C GLU A 21 7.77 -2.65 0.92
N ALA A 22 8.11 -2.24 -0.31
CA ALA A 22 7.19 -2.34 -1.45
C ALA A 22 6.86 -3.80 -1.75
N ARG A 23 7.85 -4.70 -1.72
CA ARG A 23 7.65 -6.13 -1.87
C ARG A 23 6.72 -6.69 -0.78
N GLN A 24 6.92 -6.28 0.48
CA GLN A 24 6.06 -6.70 1.59
C GLN A 24 4.60 -6.26 1.39
N VAL A 25 4.38 -5.02 0.93
CA VAL A 25 3.03 -4.52 0.62
C VAL A 25 2.38 -5.36 -0.48
N PHE A 26 3.07 -5.67 -1.57
CA PHE A 26 2.51 -6.50 -2.64
C PHE A 26 2.17 -7.92 -2.18
N GLU A 27 3.06 -8.55 -1.40
CA GLU A 27 2.78 -9.87 -0.84
C GLU A 27 1.56 -9.85 0.09
N GLN A 28 1.42 -8.81 0.90
CA GLN A 28 0.26 -8.65 1.77
C GLN A 28 -1.01 -8.40 0.96
N ALA A 29 -0.96 -7.59 -0.10
CA ALA A 29 -2.12 -7.33 -0.96
C ALA A 29 -2.60 -8.61 -1.64
N LEU A 30 -1.67 -9.46 -2.09
CA LEU A 30 -2.01 -10.75 -2.67
C LEU A 30 -2.67 -11.68 -1.63
N ARG A 31 -2.18 -11.70 -0.39
CA ARG A 31 -2.82 -12.46 0.70
C ARG A 31 -4.25 -11.99 0.97
N GLU A 32 -4.49 -10.68 0.97
CA GLU A 32 -5.84 -10.12 1.14
C GLU A 32 -6.77 -10.55 0.00
N ALA A 33 -6.31 -10.49 -1.26
CA ALA A 33 -7.11 -10.92 -2.42
C ALA A 33 -7.47 -12.41 -2.35
N VAL A 34 -6.49 -13.26 -2.04
CA VAL A 34 -6.70 -14.71 -1.88
C VAL A 34 -7.68 -15.00 -0.73
N ALA A 35 -7.53 -14.33 0.42
CA ALA A 35 -8.41 -14.51 1.57
C ALA A 35 -9.87 -14.11 1.29
N ARG A 36 -10.09 -13.21 0.32
CA ARG A 36 -11.41 -12.73 -0.07
C ARG A 36 -12.00 -13.50 -1.27
N GLY A 37 -11.20 -14.35 -1.91
CA GLY A 37 -11.61 -15.09 -3.11
C GLY A 37 -11.63 -14.23 -4.37
N ASP A 38 -10.94 -13.08 -4.37
CA ASP A 38 -10.93 -12.15 -5.49
C ASP A 38 -9.97 -12.63 -6.58
N ALA A 39 -10.45 -12.67 -7.83
CA ALA A 39 -9.68 -13.16 -8.98
C ALA A 39 -8.59 -12.17 -9.46
N HIS A 40 -8.65 -10.92 -9.00
CA HIS A 40 -7.76 -9.84 -9.41
C HIS A 40 -7.28 -9.01 -8.23
N LEU A 41 -6.06 -8.49 -8.34
CA LEU A 41 -5.49 -7.57 -7.35
C LEU A 41 -6.03 -6.14 -7.59
N GLY A 42 -7.13 -5.81 -6.92
CA GLY A 42 -7.68 -4.45 -6.88
C GLY A 42 -6.97 -3.48 -5.93
N VAL A 43 -7.35 -2.20 -6.01
CA VAL A 43 -6.81 -1.11 -5.16
C VAL A 43 -7.19 -1.26 -3.69
N GLU A 44 -8.31 -1.90 -3.42
CA GLU A 44 -8.81 -2.24 -2.08
C GLU A 44 -7.83 -3.18 -1.35
N HIS A 45 -7.24 -4.14 -2.05
CA HIS A 45 -6.23 -5.04 -1.50
C HIS A 45 -4.94 -4.28 -1.17
N MET A 46 -4.53 -3.38 -2.06
CA MET A 46 -3.36 -2.54 -1.86
C MET A 46 -3.53 -1.62 -0.64
N LEU A 47 -4.71 -1.02 -0.48
CA LEU A 47 -5.01 -0.18 0.68
C LEU A 47 -5.01 -0.97 1.99
N LEU A 48 -5.60 -2.18 1.99
CA LEU A 48 -5.57 -3.07 3.16
C LEU A 48 -4.15 -3.55 3.49
N ALA A 49 -3.32 -3.78 2.48
CA ALA A 49 -1.93 -4.14 2.67
C ALA A 49 -1.11 -2.99 3.25
N LEU A 50 -1.24 -1.79 2.70
CA LEU A 50 -0.51 -0.60 3.17
C LEU A 50 -0.79 -0.29 4.63
N VAL A 51 -2.05 -0.44 5.08
CA VAL A 51 -2.43 -0.21 6.49
C VAL A 51 -2.07 -1.37 7.42
N SER A 52 -1.71 -2.54 6.86
CA SER A 52 -1.29 -3.71 7.64
C SER A 52 0.24 -3.82 7.79
N VAL A 53 1.01 -3.04 7.02
CA VAL A 53 2.47 -2.98 7.15
C VAL A 53 2.85 -1.96 8.22
N GLU A 54 3.64 -2.39 9.20
CA GLU A 54 4.01 -1.57 10.37
C GLU A 54 5.24 -0.68 10.14
N ARG A 55 5.91 -0.77 8.99
CA ARG A 55 7.17 -0.08 8.70
C ARG A 55 7.17 0.62 7.34
N GLY A 56 8.07 1.58 7.18
CA GLY A 56 8.26 2.31 5.93
C GLY A 56 7.43 3.58 5.82
N GLY A 57 7.55 4.26 4.67
CA GLY A 57 6.96 5.59 4.46
C GLY A 57 5.44 5.61 4.57
N ALA A 58 4.76 4.60 4.03
CA ALA A 58 3.30 4.50 4.12
C ALA A 58 2.79 4.37 5.56
N ALA A 59 3.42 3.49 6.36
CA ALA A 59 3.11 3.34 7.78
C ALA A 59 3.29 4.67 8.53
N ALA A 60 4.39 5.39 8.25
CA ALA A 60 4.69 6.66 8.88
C ALA A 60 3.71 7.79 8.49
N VAL A 61 3.14 7.76 7.29
CA VAL A 61 2.10 8.71 6.85
C VAL A 61 0.76 8.35 7.47
N LEU A 62 0.36 7.08 7.44
CA LEU A 62 -0.91 6.61 8.01
C LEU A 62 -0.98 6.87 9.52
N ALA A 63 0.13 6.64 10.24
CA ALA A 63 0.23 6.95 11.66
C ALA A 63 0.06 8.46 11.94
N ARG A 64 0.67 9.33 11.12
CA ARG A 64 0.51 10.80 11.24
C ARG A 64 -0.92 11.26 10.97
N LEU A 65 -1.66 10.54 10.15
CA LEU A 65 -3.07 10.80 9.84
C LEU A 65 -4.03 10.10 10.81
N GLU A 66 -3.52 9.34 11.79
CA GLU A 66 -4.29 8.52 12.72
C GLU A 66 -5.23 7.53 12.00
N VAL A 67 -4.83 7.07 10.81
CA VAL A 67 -5.60 6.13 9.99
C VAL A 67 -5.17 4.70 10.27
N GLY A 68 -6.04 3.97 10.96
CA GLY A 68 -5.88 2.53 11.20
C GLY A 68 -6.72 1.65 10.25
N ARG A 69 -6.48 0.34 10.31
CA ARG A 69 -7.13 -0.67 9.44
C ARG A 69 -8.65 -0.60 9.47
N THR A 70 -9.24 -0.37 10.65
CA THR A 70 -10.70 -0.26 10.83
C THR A 70 -11.28 0.92 10.05
N ALA A 71 -10.60 2.06 10.02
CA ALA A 71 -11.05 3.25 9.29
C ALA A 71 -11.00 3.00 7.76
N VAL A 72 -9.95 2.34 7.28
CA VAL A 72 -9.82 1.93 5.87
C VAL A 72 -10.94 0.96 5.48
N LEU A 73 -11.20 -0.09 6.28
CA LEU A 73 -12.26 -1.05 6.01
C LEU A 73 -13.65 -0.40 5.97
N ARG A 74 -13.93 0.54 6.87
CA ARG A 74 -15.19 1.31 6.86
C ARG A 74 -15.34 2.07 5.55
N SER A 75 -14.31 2.80 5.14
CA SER A 75 -14.32 3.62 3.93
C SER A 75 -14.49 2.77 2.67
N LEU A 76 -13.80 1.63 2.58
CA LEU A 76 -13.94 0.69 1.46
C LEU A 76 -15.37 0.16 1.35
N ARG A 77 -15.98 -0.23 2.47
CA ARG A 77 -17.37 -0.70 2.48
C ARG A 77 -18.34 0.36 1.98
N GLU A 78 -18.16 1.60 2.42
CA GLU A 78 -19.00 2.71 2.00
C GLU A 78 -18.90 2.97 0.49
N VAL A 79 -17.67 3.02 -0.04
CA VAL A 79 -17.45 3.24 -1.48
C VAL A 79 -18.02 2.09 -2.31
N LEU A 80 -17.78 0.84 -1.91
CA LEU A 80 -18.25 -0.34 -2.65
C LEU A 80 -19.77 -0.52 -2.57
N SER A 81 -20.43 -0.03 -1.51
CA SER A 81 -21.90 -0.06 -1.42
C SER A 81 -22.61 0.99 -2.28
N ARG A 82 -21.86 1.97 -2.82
CA ARG A 82 -22.40 3.05 -3.66
C ARG A 82 -22.26 2.75 -5.16
N GLY A 83 -21.59 1.66 -5.51
CA GLY A 83 -21.37 1.19 -6.89
C GLY A 83 -22.36 0.13 -7.33
#